data_AF-A0A0A1TPL6-F1
#
_entry.id   AF-A0A0A1TPL6-F1
#
_cell.length_a   1.000
_cell.length_b   1.000
_cell.length_c   1.000
_cell.angle_alpha   90.00
_cell.angle_beta   90.00
_cell.angle_gamma   90.00
#
_symmetry.space_group_name_H-M   'P 1'
#
loop_
_entity.id
_entity.type
_entity.pdbx_description
1 polymer ?
#
loop_
_entity_poly.entity_id
_entity_poly.type
_entity_poly.pdbx_seq_one_letter_code
_entity_poly.pdbx_strand_id
1 'polypeptide(L)'
;MSATGTRQKLLHEMATDVLVAKKLHGQVAAIQSDLQWFGTALPHTTLVALLEFAAVPDKWIAFLLKFLRAPLNMGDGKGVRERERGIPMAHSLSLFFGELVLAFMDLAVNKEADGVLLYRLHDDLFLWGEPEKVAKAWQTMQRFAALMGLQFNAKKTGSVYFAASDQRDPNIEAILPDGKVSIGFLKLNKDAEWEVDRPAVDEHAYQLLKQLKQCDSVFSWIQTWNSCIGRFFVKSFGEPANVFGEAHVEEILETHRHIQSILFADDGGLQGQNYMDHLKIMISKRHGIPKDDIPDGFLALPEHLGGLGVTNPFGPFLHLCHASDKGPSNLMDDYLSNDEATYNELKDSFMAEKPVVRRQRLDRMFPRDEDDEDNADDRPDPNEFMTFEDWISYREACHGELGRVKRTLRRRIAPALNLDEEIRNVIAKGMDGDLAAYPDSWSPDLKWTVITHHDELMERFGRLQIAERNFLPLSVIKMLQEQRVSWQMAL
;
A
#
# COMPACT_ATOMS: atom_id res chain seq x y z
N MET A 1 0.04 12.63 -8.12
CA MET A 1 0.24 11.58 -7.08
C MET A 1 0.90 10.39 -7.77
N SER A 2 2.00 9.83 -7.25
CA SER A 2 2.65 8.68 -7.92
C SER A 2 1.79 7.42 -7.79
N ALA A 3 1.77 6.54 -8.79
CA ALA A 3 0.98 5.30 -8.77
C ALA A 3 1.28 4.44 -7.52
N THR A 4 2.55 4.40 -7.09
CA THR A 4 2.97 3.77 -5.82
C THR A 4 2.26 4.37 -4.61
N GLY A 5 2.15 5.70 -4.53
CA GLY A 5 1.49 6.36 -3.40
C GLY A 5 0.00 6.06 -3.35
N THR A 6 -0.65 5.86 -4.49
CA THR A 6 -2.07 5.48 -4.56
C THR A 6 -2.29 4.04 -4.08
N ARG A 7 -1.44 3.09 -4.48
CA ARG A 7 -1.55 1.69 -4.02
C ARG A 7 -1.34 1.56 -2.50
N GLN A 8 -0.43 2.35 -1.93
CA GLN A 8 -0.23 2.39 -0.47
C GLN A 8 -1.47 2.92 0.27
N LYS A 9 -2.08 3.98 -0.24
CA LYS A 9 -3.34 4.50 0.33
C LYS A 9 -4.47 3.48 0.27
N LEU A 10 -4.59 2.77 -0.85
CA LEU A 10 -5.58 1.71 -1.00
C LEU A 10 -5.39 0.60 0.04
N LEU A 11 -4.14 0.14 0.21
CA LEU A 11 -3.80 -0.85 1.23
C LEU A 11 -4.15 -0.36 2.64
N HIS A 12 -3.81 0.88 3.00
CA HIS A 12 -4.15 1.46 4.31
C HIS A 12 -5.66 1.59 4.51
N GLU A 13 -6.41 1.97 3.47
CA GLU A 13 -7.88 2.03 3.51
C GLU A 13 -8.47 0.66 3.76
N MET A 14 -8.09 -0.32 2.93
CA MET A 14 -8.59 -1.68 3.00
C MET A 14 -8.25 -2.34 4.35
N ALA A 15 -7.01 -2.23 4.82
CA ALA A 15 -6.61 -2.75 6.13
C ALA A 15 -7.44 -2.13 7.26
N THR A 16 -7.72 -0.83 7.18
CA THR A 16 -8.49 -0.11 8.21
C THR A 16 -9.94 -0.54 8.21
N ASP A 17 -10.58 -0.57 7.04
CA ASP A 17 -11.99 -0.96 6.94
C ASP A 17 -12.21 -2.43 7.28
N VAL A 18 -11.27 -3.31 6.90
CA VAL A 18 -11.31 -4.73 7.27
C VAL A 18 -11.20 -4.91 8.79
N LEU A 19 -10.26 -4.23 9.45
CA LEU A 19 -10.14 -4.25 10.91
C LEU A 19 -11.40 -3.70 11.59
N VAL A 20 -11.92 -2.60 11.09
CA VAL A 20 -13.15 -1.97 11.61
C VAL A 20 -14.32 -2.94 11.45
N ALA A 21 -14.56 -3.49 10.26
CA ALA A 21 -15.65 -4.44 10.01
C ALA A 21 -15.52 -5.70 10.89
N LYS A 22 -14.30 -6.24 11.04
CA LYS A 22 -14.00 -7.36 11.95
C LYS A 22 -14.43 -7.04 13.39
N LYS A 23 -14.07 -5.86 13.92
CA LYS A 23 -14.40 -5.43 15.29
C LYS A 23 -15.86 -5.03 15.49
N LEU A 24 -16.47 -4.45 14.46
CA LEU A 24 -17.83 -3.89 14.51
C LEU A 24 -18.91 -4.93 14.27
N HIS A 25 -18.69 -5.85 13.33
CA HIS A 25 -19.70 -6.78 12.82
C HIS A 25 -19.35 -8.25 13.03
N GLY A 26 -18.10 -8.57 13.40
CA GLY A 26 -17.64 -9.95 13.56
C GLY A 26 -17.41 -10.70 12.24
N GLN A 27 -17.67 -10.07 11.10
CA GLN A 27 -17.52 -10.65 9.78
C GLN A 27 -17.09 -9.60 8.74
N VAL A 28 -16.31 -10.05 7.76
CA VAL A 28 -15.86 -9.23 6.63
C VAL A 28 -15.40 -10.14 5.50
N ALA A 29 -15.75 -9.77 4.27
CA ALA A 29 -15.20 -10.39 3.07
C ALA A 29 -14.36 -9.37 2.30
N ALA A 30 -13.32 -9.86 1.64
CA ALA A 30 -12.46 -9.09 0.76
C ALA A 30 -12.15 -9.90 -0.50
N ILE A 31 -12.14 -9.25 -1.65
CA ILE A 31 -11.79 -9.83 -2.95
C ILE A 31 -10.73 -8.95 -3.60
N GLN A 32 -9.74 -9.62 -4.19
CA GLN A 32 -8.86 -9.04 -5.19
C GLN A 32 -9.12 -9.74 -6.52
N SER A 33 -9.11 -8.98 -7.61
CA SER A 33 -9.12 -9.53 -8.96
C SER A 33 -8.33 -8.66 -9.94
N ASP A 34 -8.12 -9.20 -11.14
CA ASP A 34 -7.42 -8.58 -12.26
C ASP A 34 -8.08 -9.07 -13.55
N LEU A 35 -8.20 -8.22 -14.56
CA LEU A 35 -8.74 -8.62 -15.85
C LEU A 35 -7.64 -9.18 -16.75
N GLN A 36 -7.82 -10.42 -17.19
CA GLN A 36 -6.86 -11.10 -18.04
C GLN A 36 -6.71 -10.37 -19.37
N TRP A 37 -5.49 -9.91 -19.64
CA TRP A 37 -5.10 -9.29 -20.90
C TRP A 37 -5.98 -8.10 -21.28
N PHE A 38 -6.47 -7.33 -20.30
CA PHE A 38 -7.53 -6.32 -20.48
C PHE A 38 -7.37 -5.47 -21.75
N GLY A 39 -6.21 -4.83 -21.94
CA GLY A 39 -5.96 -3.99 -23.11
C GLY A 39 -6.07 -4.74 -24.44
N THR A 40 -5.57 -5.98 -24.54
CA THR A 40 -5.60 -6.74 -25.80
C THR A 40 -6.88 -7.57 -25.98
N ALA A 41 -7.62 -7.82 -24.90
CA ALA A 41 -8.82 -8.65 -24.88
C ALA A 41 -10.12 -7.87 -25.12
N LEU A 42 -10.12 -6.54 -25.22
CA LEU A 42 -11.35 -5.77 -25.44
C LEU A 42 -11.94 -5.98 -26.86
N PRO A 43 -13.17 -6.53 -27.00
CA PRO A 43 -13.84 -6.60 -28.31
C PRO A 43 -14.17 -5.21 -28.85
N HIS A 44 -13.91 -4.96 -30.14
CA HIS A 44 -14.31 -3.69 -30.77
C HIS A 44 -15.82 -3.52 -30.80
N THR A 45 -16.58 -4.62 -30.91
CA THR A 45 -18.05 -4.62 -30.83
C THR A 45 -18.54 -4.07 -29.50
N THR A 46 -17.93 -4.49 -28.38
CA THR A 46 -18.22 -3.95 -27.04
C THR A 46 -17.95 -2.45 -26.98
N LEU A 47 -16.78 -2.01 -27.47
CA LEU A 47 -16.42 -0.59 -27.46
C LEU A 47 -17.38 0.26 -28.29
N VAL A 48 -17.75 -0.21 -29.48
CA VAL A 48 -18.72 0.49 -30.35
C VAL A 48 -20.10 0.56 -29.67
N ALA A 49 -20.60 -0.55 -29.13
CA ALA A 49 -21.88 -0.58 -28.44
C ALA A 49 -21.94 0.39 -27.25
N LEU A 50 -20.85 0.50 -26.48
CA LEU A 50 -20.77 1.46 -25.37
C LEU A 50 -20.73 2.92 -25.85
N LEU A 51 -20.04 3.20 -26.95
CA LEU A 51 -20.04 4.54 -27.54
C LEU A 51 -21.42 4.95 -28.07
N GLU A 52 -22.13 4.02 -28.72
CA GLU A 52 -23.50 4.20 -29.18
C GLU A 52 -24.44 4.44 -27.99
N PHE A 53 -24.31 3.64 -26.93
CA PHE A 53 -25.06 3.82 -25.69
C PHE A 53 -24.78 5.18 -25.04
N ALA A 54 -23.54 5.66 -25.10
CA ALA A 54 -23.14 7.00 -24.65
C ALA A 54 -23.53 8.13 -25.62
N ALA A 55 -24.31 7.84 -26.66
CA ALA A 55 -24.77 8.79 -27.68
C ALA A 55 -23.63 9.53 -28.41
N VAL A 56 -22.48 8.87 -28.59
CA VAL A 56 -21.37 9.42 -29.36
C VAL A 56 -21.76 9.44 -30.85
N PRO A 57 -21.60 10.57 -31.56
CA PRO A 57 -21.99 10.66 -32.97
C PRO A 57 -21.24 9.67 -33.88
N ASP A 58 -21.93 9.10 -34.88
CA ASP A 58 -21.39 8.10 -35.82
C ASP A 58 -20.06 8.49 -36.46
N LYS A 59 -19.87 9.78 -36.79
CA LYS A 59 -18.61 10.28 -37.36
C LYS A 59 -17.41 10.01 -36.44
N TRP A 60 -17.61 10.13 -35.13
CA TRP A 60 -16.58 9.89 -34.12
C TRP A 60 -16.40 8.41 -33.86
N ILE A 61 -17.49 7.63 -33.84
CA ILE A 61 -17.41 6.17 -33.76
C ILE A 61 -16.59 5.62 -34.93
N ALA A 62 -16.85 6.08 -36.16
CA ALA A 62 -16.10 5.67 -37.35
C ALA A 62 -14.60 6.01 -37.25
N PHE A 63 -14.27 7.20 -36.76
CA PHE A 63 -12.88 7.61 -36.51
C PHE A 63 -12.20 6.71 -35.46
N LEU A 64 -12.86 6.50 -34.32
CA LEU A 64 -12.37 5.69 -33.22
C LEU A 64 -12.19 4.23 -33.64
N LEU A 65 -13.11 3.68 -34.42
CA LEU A 65 -13.01 2.32 -34.95
C LEU A 65 -11.82 2.19 -35.92
N LYS A 66 -11.60 3.19 -36.78
CA LYS A 66 -10.41 3.23 -37.66
C LYS A 66 -9.11 3.25 -36.85
N PHE A 67 -9.07 3.98 -35.74
CA PHE A 67 -7.93 3.99 -34.83
C PHE A 67 -7.72 2.60 -34.17
N LEU A 68 -8.78 1.98 -33.67
CA LEU A 68 -8.73 0.67 -33.02
C LEU A 68 -8.23 -0.42 -33.99
N ARG A 69 -8.66 -0.34 -35.25
CA ARG A 69 -8.27 -1.26 -36.33
C ARG A 69 -6.97 -0.89 -37.03
N ALA A 70 -6.21 0.08 -36.51
CA ALA A 70 -4.95 0.47 -37.12
C ALA A 70 -4.05 -0.75 -37.39
N PRO A 71 -3.59 -0.95 -38.64
CA PRO A 71 -2.88 -2.14 -39.02
C PRO A 71 -1.49 -2.20 -38.38
N LEU A 72 -1.06 -3.40 -38.00
CA LEU A 72 0.18 -3.68 -37.28
C LEU A 72 1.12 -4.53 -38.12
N ASN A 73 2.42 -4.24 -38.06
CA ASN A 73 3.46 -5.14 -38.51
C ASN A 73 4.12 -5.79 -37.28
N MET A 74 4.04 -7.11 -37.19
CA MET A 74 4.55 -7.86 -36.03
C MET A 74 6.02 -8.27 -36.18
N GLY A 75 6.68 -7.93 -37.30
CA GLY A 75 8.07 -8.28 -37.56
C GLY A 75 8.32 -9.77 -37.79
N ASP A 76 7.26 -10.57 -37.94
CA ASP A 76 7.30 -12.03 -38.10
C ASP A 76 7.36 -12.48 -39.57
N GLY A 77 7.60 -11.54 -40.49
CA GLY A 77 7.64 -11.81 -41.94
C GLY A 77 6.28 -12.11 -42.57
N LYS A 78 5.18 -12.12 -41.80
CA LYS A 78 3.81 -12.40 -42.29
C LYS A 78 3.07 -11.17 -42.81
N GLY A 79 3.76 -10.03 -42.93
CA GLY A 79 3.21 -8.79 -43.43
C GLY A 79 2.35 -8.04 -42.40
N VAL A 80 1.67 -7.01 -42.91
CA VAL A 80 0.82 -6.11 -42.13
C VAL A 80 -0.56 -6.74 -41.92
N ARG A 81 -1.06 -6.75 -40.69
CA ARG A 81 -2.37 -7.32 -40.31
C ARG A 81 -3.25 -6.28 -39.60
N GLU A 82 -4.55 -6.34 -39.84
CA GLU A 82 -5.52 -5.49 -39.15
C GLU A 82 -5.76 -5.99 -37.72
N ARG A 83 -5.92 -5.08 -36.75
CA ARG A 83 -6.26 -5.44 -35.38
C ARG A 83 -7.77 -5.70 -35.29
N GLU A 84 -8.18 -6.94 -34.99
CA GLU A 84 -9.60 -7.28 -34.78
C GLU A 84 -10.07 -7.09 -33.34
N ARG A 85 -9.15 -7.09 -32.37
CA ARG A 85 -9.45 -7.02 -30.94
C ARG A 85 -8.39 -6.23 -30.17
N GLY A 86 -8.82 -5.59 -29.10
CA GLY A 86 -7.97 -4.84 -28.19
C GLY A 86 -7.76 -3.40 -28.63
N ILE A 87 -7.12 -2.65 -27.74
CA ILE A 87 -6.76 -1.24 -27.90
C ILE A 87 -5.23 -1.13 -28.07
N PRO A 88 -4.72 -0.20 -28.92
CA PRO A 88 -3.30 0.13 -28.93
C PRO A 88 -2.82 0.42 -27.51
N MET A 89 -1.67 -0.09 -27.08
CA MET A 89 -1.12 0.23 -25.75
C MET A 89 -0.35 1.56 -25.77
N ALA A 90 -0.20 2.18 -24.59
CA ALA A 90 0.56 3.42 -24.39
C ALA A 90 0.07 4.64 -25.20
N HIS A 91 -1.25 4.76 -25.42
CA HIS A 91 -1.88 5.92 -26.03
C HIS A 91 -2.97 6.49 -25.11
N SER A 92 -3.27 7.79 -25.22
CA SER A 92 -4.31 8.45 -24.40
C SER A 92 -5.70 7.84 -24.62
N LEU A 93 -6.02 7.51 -25.87
CA LEU A 93 -7.27 6.81 -26.22
C LEU A 93 -7.38 5.43 -25.57
N SER A 94 -6.26 4.78 -25.24
CA SER A 94 -6.29 3.48 -24.56
C SER A 94 -6.86 3.61 -23.15
N LEU A 95 -6.45 4.66 -22.44
CA LEU A 95 -7.02 4.98 -21.13
C LEU A 95 -8.51 5.30 -21.26
N PHE A 96 -8.89 6.10 -22.25
CA PHE A 96 -10.30 6.43 -22.51
C PHE A 96 -11.16 5.17 -22.72
N PHE A 97 -10.75 4.24 -23.59
CA PHE A 97 -11.52 3.02 -23.85
C PHE A 97 -11.56 2.07 -22.65
N GLY A 98 -10.44 1.96 -21.93
CA GLY A 98 -10.39 1.15 -20.71
C GLY A 98 -11.37 1.66 -19.67
N GLU A 99 -11.35 2.97 -19.40
CA GLU A 99 -12.25 3.60 -18.44
C GLU A 99 -13.70 3.66 -18.92
N LEU A 100 -13.94 3.81 -20.24
CA LEU A 100 -15.29 3.73 -20.80
C LEU A 100 -15.96 2.39 -20.47
N VAL A 101 -15.22 1.28 -20.52
CA VAL A 101 -15.75 -0.04 -20.16
C VAL A 101 -15.88 -0.16 -18.65
N LEU A 102 -14.82 0.15 -17.90
CA LEU A 102 -14.78 -0.14 -16.47
C LEU A 102 -15.65 0.80 -15.62
N ALA A 103 -15.90 2.04 -16.05
CA ALA A 103 -16.84 2.93 -15.36
C ALA A 103 -18.26 2.35 -15.28
N PHE A 104 -18.70 1.58 -16.29
CA PHE A 104 -19.98 0.88 -16.23
C PHE A 104 -19.96 -0.33 -15.29
N MET A 105 -18.80 -0.96 -15.08
CA MET A 105 -18.65 -1.98 -14.03
C MET A 105 -18.80 -1.34 -12.65
N ASP A 106 -18.12 -0.21 -12.42
CA ASP A 106 -18.20 0.55 -11.17
C ASP A 106 -19.67 0.91 -10.84
N LEU A 107 -20.41 1.40 -11.84
CA LEU A 107 -21.84 1.72 -11.72
C LEU A 107 -22.71 0.47 -11.46
N ALA A 108 -22.48 -0.62 -12.18
CA ALA A 108 -23.26 -1.86 -12.02
C ALA A 108 -23.07 -2.44 -10.63
N VAL A 109 -21.83 -2.51 -10.14
CA VAL A 109 -21.53 -2.98 -8.78
C VAL A 109 -22.20 -2.09 -7.75
N ASN A 110 -22.06 -0.76 -7.85
CA ASN A 110 -22.69 0.14 -6.89
C ASN A 110 -24.22 0.00 -6.84
N LYS A 111 -24.88 -0.18 -7.99
CA LYS A 111 -26.34 -0.31 -8.08
C LYS A 111 -26.86 -1.65 -7.63
N GLU A 112 -26.17 -2.73 -7.97
CA GLU A 112 -26.66 -4.08 -7.70
C GLU A 112 -26.21 -4.60 -6.34
N ALA A 113 -25.04 -4.20 -5.84
CA ALA A 113 -24.52 -4.63 -4.55
C ALA A 113 -24.76 -3.62 -3.42
N ASP A 114 -25.92 -2.96 -3.43
CA ASP A 114 -26.42 -2.13 -2.33
C ASP A 114 -25.43 -1.07 -1.85
N GLY A 115 -24.79 -0.38 -2.79
CA GLY A 115 -23.87 0.71 -2.52
C GLY A 115 -22.41 0.32 -2.28
N VAL A 116 -22.04 -0.96 -2.41
CA VAL A 116 -20.62 -1.39 -2.34
C VAL A 116 -19.77 -0.61 -3.33
N LEU A 117 -18.60 -0.16 -2.87
CA LEU A 117 -17.63 0.56 -3.67
C LEU A 117 -16.61 -0.42 -4.25
N LEU A 118 -16.49 -0.44 -5.58
CA LEU A 118 -15.40 -1.11 -6.28
C LEU A 118 -14.18 -0.18 -6.32
N TYR A 119 -13.12 -0.57 -5.64
CA TYR A 119 -11.85 0.16 -5.67
C TYR A 119 -10.99 -0.37 -6.79
N ARG A 120 -10.47 0.52 -7.63
CA ARG A 120 -9.81 0.11 -8.86
C ARG A 120 -8.56 0.93 -9.17
N LEU A 121 -7.51 0.24 -9.60
CA LEU A 121 -6.30 0.82 -10.16
C LEU A 121 -6.10 0.22 -11.55
N HIS A 122 -6.67 0.87 -12.58
CA HIS A 122 -6.78 0.30 -13.92
C HIS A 122 -7.53 -1.05 -13.92
N ASP A 123 -6.87 -2.15 -14.23
CA ASP A 123 -7.43 -3.49 -14.25
C ASP A 123 -7.28 -4.25 -12.93
N ASP A 124 -6.53 -3.72 -11.95
CA ASP A 124 -6.49 -4.25 -10.58
C ASP A 124 -7.78 -3.84 -9.83
N LEU A 125 -8.55 -4.83 -9.38
CA LEU A 125 -9.88 -4.68 -8.77
C LEU A 125 -9.87 -5.12 -7.30
N PHE A 126 -10.48 -4.34 -6.41
CA PHE A 126 -10.57 -4.63 -4.99
C PHE A 126 -11.97 -4.33 -4.45
N LEU A 127 -12.53 -5.31 -3.72
CA LEU A 127 -13.80 -5.18 -3.01
C LEU A 127 -13.60 -5.61 -1.56
N TRP A 128 -14.23 -4.93 -0.62
CA TRP A 128 -14.31 -5.40 0.76
C TRP A 128 -15.56 -4.84 1.44
N GLY A 129 -15.96 -5.50 2.53
CA GLY A 129 -17.09 -5.09 3.35
C GLY A 129 -17.91 -6.28 3.82
N GLU A 130 -19.22 -6.06 3.93
CA GLU A 130 -20.17 -7.09 4.36
C GLU A 130 -20.19 -8.29 3.40
N PRO A 131 -20.07 -9.54 3.89
CA PRO A 131 -19.92 -10.72 3.04
C PRO A 131 -21.00 -10.91 1.98
N GLU A 132 -22.28 -10.68 2.33
CA GLU A 132 -23.39 -10.83 1.40
C GLU A 132 -23.31 -9.83 0.25
N LYS A 133 -23.04 -8.56 0.57
CA LYS A 133 -22.91 -7.50 -0.44
C LYS A 133 -21.67 -7.71 -1.31
N VAL A 134 -20.56 -8.17 -0.74
CA VAL A 134 -19.33 -8.50 -1.48
C VAL A 134 -19.56 -9.68 -2.44
N ALA A 135 -20.27 -10.73 -2.01
CA ALA A 135 -20.62 -11.84 -2.88
C ALA A 135 -21.53 -11.41 -4.04
N LYS A 136 -22.52 -10.55 -3.78
CA LYS A 136 -23.40 -9.96 -4.80
C LYS A 136 -22.62 -9.08 -5.78
N ALA A 137 -21.68 -8.27 -5.29
CA ALA A 137 -20.76 -7.48 -6.11
C ALA A 137 -19.92 -8.37 -7.04
N TRP A 138 -19.39 -9.48 -6.51
CA TRP A 138 -18.59 -10.42 -7.29
C TRP A 138 -19.39 -11.09 -8.41
N GLN A 139 -20.61 -11.56 -8.13
CA GLN A 139 -21.49 -12.12 -9.16
C GLN A 139 -21.83 -11.09 -10.24
N THR A 140 -22.05 -9.84 -9.83
CA THR A 140 -22.28 -8.72 -10.76
C THR A 140 -21.07 -8.51 -11.67
N MET A 141 -19.87 -8.53 -11.10
CA MET A 141 -18.61 -8.44 -11.86
C MET A 141 -18.42 -9.61 -12.83
N GLN A 142 -18.71 -10.85 -12.42
CA GLN A 142 -18.67 -12.04 -13.28
C GLN A 142 -19.61 -11.92 -14.47
N ARG A 143 -20.87 -11.51 -14.22
CA ARG A 143 -21.86 -11.30 -15.27
C ARG A 143 -21.45 -10.17 -16.20
N PHE A 144 -20.95 -9.06 -15.65
CA PHE A 144 -20.44 -7.93 -16.43
C PHE A 144 -19.28 -8.36 -17.34
N ALA A 145 -18.28 -9.06 -16.80
CA ALA A 145 -17.14 -9.53 -17.57
C ALA A 145 -17.58 -10.44 -18.71
N ALA A 146 -18.49 -11.39 -18.45
CA ALA A 146 -19.03 -12.27 -19.48
C ALA A 146 -19.74 -11.48 -20.60
N LEU A 147 -20.57 -10.49 -20.25
CA LEU A 147 -21.28 -9.65 -21.23
C LEU A 147 -20.32 -8.79 -22.07
N MET A 148 -19.27 -8.25 -21.45
CA MET A 148 -18.29 -7.40 -22.13
C MET A 148 -17.24 -8.19 -22.92
N GLY A 149 -17.27 -9.53 -22.84
CA GLY A 149 -16.30 -10.43 -23.46
C GLY A 149 -14.93 -10.44 -22.75
N LEU A 150 -14.90 -10.13 -21.47
CA LEU A 150 -13.72 -10.09 -20.63
C LEU A 150 -13.62 -11.36 -19.76
N GLN A 151 -12.44 -11.60 -19.22
CA GLN A 151 -12.17 -12.72 -18.32
C GLN A 151 -11.33 -12.25 -17.14
N PHE A 152 -11.59 -12.79 -15.95
CA PHE A 152 -10.75 -12.55 -14.79
C PHE A 152 -9.53 -13.46 -14.81
N ASN A 153 -8.41 -12.93 -14.33
CA ASN A 153 -7.17 -13.66 -14.19
C ASN A 153 -7.24 -14.55 -12.95
N ALA A 154 -7.47 -15.85 -13.16
CA ALA A 154 -7.62 -16.82 -12.07
C ALA A 154 -6.41 -16.88 -11.11
N LYS A 155 -5.20 -16.52 -11.56
CA LYS A 155 -4.00 -16.52 -10.71
C LYS A 155 -3.93 -15.32 -9.75
N LYS A 156 -4.56 -14.21 -10.14
CA LYS A 156 -4.58 -12.95 -9.37
C LYS A 156 -5.93 -12.68 -8.72
N THR A 157 -6.89 -13.58 -8.94
CA THR A 157 -8.21 -13.49 -8.34
C THR A 157 -8.22 -14.35 -7.09
N GLY A 158 -8.78 -13.81 -6.01
CA GLY A 158 -8.85 -14.51 -4.74
C GLY A 158 -9.70 -13.75 -3.74
N SER A 159 -10.04 -14.43 -2.64
CA SER A 159 -10.86 -13.85 -1.60
C SER A 159 -10.43 -14.28 -0.20
N VAL A 160 -10.81 -13.46 0.77
CA VAL A 160 -10.77 -13.78 2.19
C VAL A 160 -12.15 -13.56 2.74
N TYR A 161 -12.69 -14.56 3.42
CA TYR A 161 -13.92 -14.45 4.19
C TYR A 161 -13.62 -14.76 5.65
N PHE A 162 -13.63 -13.71 6.46
CA PHE A 162 -13.58 -13.80 7.91
C PHE A 162 -14.99 -13.71 8.48
N ALA A 163 -15.32 -14.59 9.40
CA ALA A 163 -16.51 -14.54 10.22
C ALA A 163 -16.21 -15.23 11.55
N ALA A 164 -16.77 -14.72 12.65
CA ALA A 164 -16.84 -15.47 13.89
C ALA A 164 -17.50 -16.84 13.61
N SER A 165 -17.10 -17.89 14.34
CA SER A 165 -17.41 -19.29 13.99
C SER A 165 -18.90 -19.59 13.78
N ASP A 166 -19.78 -18.81 14.40
CA ASP A 166 -21.24 -18.88 14.35
C ASP A 166 -21.88 -18.06 13.21
N GLN A 167 -21.11 -17.21 12.53
CA GLN A 167 -21.57 -16.27 11.49
C GLN A 167 -21.13 -16.65 10.07
N ARG A 168 -20.35 -17.72 9.90
CA ARG A 168 -19.84 -18.12 8.57
C ARG A 168 -20.93 -18.78 7.73
N ASP A 169 -21.34 -18.14 6.64
CA ASP A 169 -22.33 -18.69 5.71
C ASP A 169 -21.65 -19.50 4.57
N PRO A 170 -21.91 -20.81 4.46
CA PRO A 170 -21.34 -21.66 3.40
C PRO A 170 -21.82 -21.28 1.99
N ASN A 171 -23.00 -20.68 1.85
CA ASN A 171 -23.50 -20.26 0.54
C ASN A 171 -22.73 -19.04 0.01
N ILE A 172 -22.39 -18.11 0.90
CA ILE A 172 -21.53 -16.96 0.58
C ILE A 172 -20.14 -17.47 0.20
N GLU A 173 -19.57 -18.37 1.00
CA GLU A 173 -18.25 -18.95 0.74
C GLU A 173 -18.16 -19.62 -0.64
N ALA A 174 -19.21 -20.33 -1.06
CA ALA A 174 -19.26 -20.97 -2.39
C ALA A 174 -19.31 -19.98 -3.57
N ILE A 175 -19.70 -18.72 -3.34
CA ILE A 175 -19.75 -17.68 -4.38
C ILE A 175 -18.38 -17.01 -4.55
N LEU A 176 -17.65 -16.85 -3.44
CA LEU A 176 -16.39 -16.11 -3.42
C LEU A 176 -15.29 -16.87 -4.17
N PRO A 177 -14.38 -16.17 -4.87
CA PRO A 177 -13.35 -16.83 -5.65
C PRO A 177 -12.25 -17.42 -4.77
N ASP A 178 -11.79 -18.60 -5.14
CA ASP A 178 -10.59 -19.21 -4.56
C ASP A 178 -9.34 -18.42 -4.92
N GLY A 179 -8.42 -18.27 -3.97
CA GLY A 179 -7.13 -17.62 -4.18
C GLY A 179 -6.75 -16.71 -3.01
N LYS A 180 -5.62 -16.02 -3.14
CA LYS A 180 -5.12 -15.10 -2.12
C LYS A 180 -5.46 -13.65 -2.46
N VAL A 181 -5.73 -12.85 -1.44
CA VAL A 181 -5.79 -11.40 -1.52
C VAL A 181 -4.42 -10.85 -1.11
N SER A 182 -3.77 -10.12 -2.01
CA SER A 182 -2.39 -9.66 -1.86
C SER A 182 -2.13 -8.29 -2.49
N ILE A 183 -1.38 -7.45 -1.78
CA ILE A 183 -0.90 -6.16 -2.28
C ILE A 183 0.61 -6.09 -2.04
N GLY A 184 1.39 -6.20 -3.12
CA GLY A 184 2.84 -6.32 -3.00
C GLY A 184 3.23 -7.67 -2.41
N PHE A 185 4.04 -7.67 -1.36
CA PHE A 185 4.41 -8.85 -0.58
C PHE A 185 3.54 -9.03 0.67
N LEU A 186 2.44 -8.28 0.80
CA LEU A 186 1.48 -8.53 1.86
C LEU A 186 0.33 -9.35 1.33
N LYS A 187 -0.11 -10.30 2.12
CA LYS A 187 -1.33 -11.08 1.88
C LYS A 187 -2.25 -10.97 3.08
N LEU A 188 -3.55 -10.98 2.83
CA LEU A 188 -4.56 -11.03 3.85
C LEU A 188 -4.80 -12.50 4.23
N ASN A 189 -4.65 -12.84 5.51
CA ASN A 189 -4.82 -14.19 6.00
C ASN A 189 -6.30 -14.48 6.34
N LYS A 190 -6.60 -15.71 6.78
CA LYS A 190 -7.97 -16.15 7.10
C LYS A 190 -8.58 -15.41 8.29
N ASP A 191 -7.75 -14.87 9.17
CA ASP A 191 -8.14 -14.08 10.33
C ASP A 191 -8.33 -12.58 9.98
N ALA A 192 -8.31 -12.25 8.69
CA ALA A 192 -8.39 -10.89 8.16
C ALA A 192 -7.27 -9.96 8.67
N GLU A 193 -6.08 -10.53 8.88
CA GLU A 193 -4.86 -9.82 9.26
C GLU A 193 -3.86 -9.85 8.09
N TRP A 194 -3.11 -8.76 7.93
CA TRP A 194 -2.10 -8.65 6.88
C TRP A 194 -0.79 -9.23 7.38
N GLU A 195 -0.20 -10.14 6.60
CA GLU A 195 1.10 -10.77 6.88
C GLU A 195 1.99 -10.76 5.64
N VAL A 196 3.30 -10.95 5.83
CA VAL A 196 4.25 -11.03 4.72
C VAL A 196 4.13 -12.39 4.01
N ASP A 197 3.98 -12.35 2.69
CA ASP A 197 3.97 -13.51 1.81
C ASP A 197 5.39 -14.06 1.59
N ARG A 198 5.91 -14.79 2.58
CA ARG A 198 7.28 -15.33 2.57
C ARG A 198 7.63 -16.11 1.29
N PRO A 199 6.79 -17.02 0.77
CA PRO A 199 7.09 -17.71 -0.50
C PRO A 199 7.33 -16.75 -1.68
N ALA A 200 6.55 -15.66 -1.77
CA ALA A 200 6.74 -14.66 -2.83
C ALA A 200 8.03 -13.85 -2.61
N VAL A 201 8.40 -13.58 -1.36
CA VAL A 201 9.67 -12.95 -1.00
C VAL A 201 10.85 -13.83 -1.39
N ASP A 202 10.79 -15.13 -1.08
CA ASP A 202 11.87 -16.07 -1.37
C ASP A 202 12.17 -16.13 -2.87
N GLU A 203 11.13 -16.22 -3.71
CA GLU A 203 11.27 -16.19 -5.16
C GLU A 203 12.01 -14.93 -5.63
N HIS A 204 11.64 -13.77 -5.10
CA HIS A 204 12.30 -12.50 -5.44
C HIS A 204 13.71 -12.39 -4.85
N ALA A 205 13.98 -12.99 -3.68
CA ALA A 205 15.31 -13.06 -3.10
C ALA A 205 16.26 -13.90 -3.97
N TYR A 206 15.81 -15.04 -4.49
CA TYR A 206 16.58 -15.83 -5.45
C TYR A 206 16.80 -15.12 -6.80
N GLN A 207 15.84 -14.33 -7.26
CA GLN A 207 16.02 -13.48 -8.44
C GLN A 207 17.06 -12.38 -8.20
N LEU A 208 16.98 -11.70 -7.05
CA LEU A 208 17.98 -10.72 -6.64
C LEU A 208 19.38 -11.36 -6.58
N LEU A 209 19.48 -12.55 -6.00
CA LEU A 209 20.73 -13.32 -5.95
C LEU A 209 21.33 -13.53 -7.34
N LYS A 210 20.51 -13.97 -8.30
CA LYS A 210 20.94 -14.19 -9.68
C LYS A 210 21.44 -12.89 -10.33
N GLN A 211 20.78 -11.77 -10.07
CA GLN A 211 21.19 -10.46 -10.60
C GLN A 211 22.48 -9.97 -9.97
N LEU A 212 22.62 -10.05 -8.64
CA LEU A 212 23.82 -9.64 -7.93
C LEU A 212 25.05 -10.45 -8.37
N LYS A 213 24.88 -11.74 -8.70
CA LYS A 213 25.95 -12.58 -9.27
C LYS A 213 26.41 -12.15 -10.66
N GLN A 214 25.58 -11.45 -11.42
CA GLN A 214 25.89 -10.95 -12.76
C GLN A 214 26.51 -9.54 -12.74
N CYS A 215 26.62 -8.91 -11.57
CA CYS A 215 27.19 -7.59 -11.45
C CYS A 215 28.73 -7.62 -11.57
N ASP A 216 29.25 -7.11 -12.68
CA ASP A 216 30.69 -7.06 -12.95
C ASP A 216 31.39 -5.81 -12.38
N SER A 217 30.73 -5.01 -11.55
CA SER A 217 31.36 -3.85 -10.89
C SER A 217 30.70 -3.53 -9.55
N VAL A 218 31.48 -2.91 -8.66
CA VAL A 218 31.02 -2.45 -7.34
C VAL A 218 29.83 -1.50 -7.50
N PHE A 219 29.91 -0.53 -8.41
CA PHE A 219 28.81 0.41 -8.64
C PHE A 219 27.54 -0.26 -9.18
N SER A 220 27.66 -1.19 -10.14
CA SER A 220 26.50 -1.94 -10.65
C SER A 220 25.85 -2.80 -9.55
N TRP A 221 26.67 -3.41 -8.68
CA TRP A 221 26.19 -4.17 -7.54
C TRP A 221 25.43 -3.28 -6.55
N ILE A 222 26.02 -2.15 -6.15
CA ILE A 222 25.40 -1.20 -5.22
C ILE A 222 24.10 -0.62 -5.80
N GLN A 223 24.10 -0.28 -7.09
CA GLN A 223 22.91 0.23 -7.75
C GLN A 223 21.78 -0.81 -7.78
N THR A 224 22.12 -2.08 -8.05
CA THR A 224 21.18 -3.21 -8.03
C THR A 224 20.64 -3.43 -6.63
N TRP A 225 21.51 -3.46 -5.62
CA TRP A 225 21.16 -3.56 -4.21
C TRP A 225 20.23 -2.43 -3.77
N ASN A 226 20.62 -1.18 -3.96
CA ASN A 226 19.84 0.00 -3.56
C ASN A 226 18.50 0.08 -4.31
N SER A 227 18.44 -0.40 -5.56
CA SER A 227 17.18 -0.45 -6.30
C SER A 227 16.25 -1.56 -5.78
N CYS A 228 16.80 -2.71 -5.41
CA CYS A 228 16.01 -3.84 -4.95
C CYS A 228 15.63 -3.71 -3.48
N ILE A 229 16.63 -3.71 -2.60
CA ILE A 229 16.47 -3.61 -1.15
C ILE A 229 15.94 -2.23 -0.76
N GLY A 230 16.63 -1.17 -1.18
CA GLY A 230 16.31 0.21 -0.75
C GLY A 230 15.02 0.80 -1.33
N ARG A 231 14.48 0.22 -2.41
CA ARG A 231 13.27 0.76 -3.07
C ARG A 231 12.19 -0.28 -3.29
N PHE A 232 12.48 -1.40 -3.94
CA PHE A 232 11.46 -2.37 -4.32
C PHE A 232 10.89 -3.10 -3.11
N PHE A 233 11.73 -3.73 -2.28
CA PHE A 233 11.30 -4.47 -1.09
C PHE A 233 10.61 -3.56 -0.08
N VAL A 234 11.23 -2.41 0.26
CA VAL A 234 10.64 -1.40 1.15
C VAL A 234 9.23 -0.98 0.71
N LYS A 235 9.01 -0.79 -0.59
CA LYS A 235 7.67 -0.43 -1.12
C LYS A 235 6.70 -1.61 -1.18
N SER A 236 7.21 -2.83 -1.32
CA SER A 236 6.40 -4.03 -1.50
C SER A 236 5.88 -4.60 -0.19
N PHE A 237 6.53 -4.31 0.94
CA PHE A 237 6.06 -4.68 2.28
C PHE A 237 4.99 -3.75 2.87
N GLY A 238 4.48 -2.79 2.09
CA GLY A 238 3.57 -1.77 2.59
C GLY A 238 4.29 -0.73 3.46
N GLU A 239 3.93 0.54 3.32
CA GLU A 239 4.45 1.57 4.22
C GLU A 239 3.84 1.38 5.61
N PRO A 240 4.64 1.34 6.70
CA PRO A 240 4.11 1.14 8.04
C PRO A 240 3.10 2.22 8.44
N ALA A 241 1.95 1.76 8.92
CA ALA A 241 0.84 2.59 9.39
C ALA A 241 0.28 1.98 10.68
N ASN A 242 -0.40 2.79 11.49
CA ASN A 242 -0.90 2.38 12.80
C ASN A 242 -1.82 1.14 12.72
N VAL A 243 -2.53 0.96 11.59
CA VAL A 243 -3.39 -0.21 11.34
C VAL A 243 -2.65 -1.55 11.36
N PHE A 244 -1.37 -1.57 11.00
CA PHE A 244 -0.55 -2.79 11.01
C PHE A 244 0.11 -3.07 12.37
N GLY A 245 0.27 -2.03 13.19
CA GLY A 245 0.95 -2.11 14.49
C GLY A 245 2.45 -2.43 14.39
N GLU A 246 3.06 -2.66 15.55
CA GLU A 246 4.51 -2.91 15.67
C GLU A 246 4.91 -4.30 15.18
N ALA A 247 4.03 -5.30 15.32
CA ALA A 247 4.27 -6.67 14.86
C ALA A 247 4.62 -6.73 13.36
N HIS A 248 4.01 -5.87 12.55
CA HIS A 248 4.34 -5.75 11.13
C HIS A 248 5.75 -5.22 10.88
N VAL A 249 6.21 -4.25 11.67
CA VAL A 249 7.58 -3.73 11.58
C VAL A 249 8.59 -4.83 11.95
N GLU A 250 8.31 -5.60 12.99
CA GLU A 250 9.13 -6.75 13.39
C GLU A 250 9.17 -7.82 12.30
N GLU A 251 8.03 -8.13 11.67
CA GLU A 251 7.94 -9.09 10.57
C GLU A 251 8.75 -8.62 9.34
N ILE A 252 8.72 -7.32 9.02
CA ILE A 252 9.55 -6.75 7.96
C ILE A 252 11.05 -6.90 8.28
N LEU A 253 11.46 -6.61 9.52
CA LEU A 253 12.86 -6.74 9.95
C LEU A 253 13.31 -8.21 9.91
N GLU A 254 12.47 -9.13 10.36
CA GLU A 254 12.72 -10.57 10.23
C GLU A 254 12.84 -11.01 8.77
N THR A 255 11.95 -10.51 7.91
CA THR A 255 11.97 -10.82 6.48
C THR A 255 13.26 -10.32 5.82
N HIS A 256 13.75 -9.12 6.15
CA HIS A 256 15.04 -8.64 5.66
C HIS A 256 16.22 -9.49 6.15
N ARG A 257 16.18 -9.96 7.41
CA ARG A 257 17.18 -10.94 7.90
C ARG A 257 17.12 -12.24 7.11
N HIS A 258 15.91 -12.73 6.80
CA HIS A 258 15.73 -13.93 6.01
C HIS A 258 16.27 -13.78 4.58
N ILE A 259 15.98 -12.66 3.91
CA ILE A 259 16.55 -12.34 2.60
C ILE A 259 18.08 -12.36 2.66
N GLN A 260 18.69 -11.73 3.67
CA GLN A 260 20.16 -11.79 3.82
C GLN A 260 20.65 -13.23 4.00
N SER A 261 19.96 -14.06 4.77
CA SER A 261 20.33 -15.47 4.92
C SER A 261 20.30 -16.23 3.59
N ILE A 262 19.33 -15.96 2.70
CA ILE A 262 19.29 -16.56 1.36
C ILE A 262 20.46 -16.07 0.50
N LEU A 263 20.74 -14.77 0.54
CA LEU A 263 21.76 -14.16 -0.32
C LEU A 263 23.19 -14.58 0.06
N PHE A 264 23.47 -14.74 1.36
CA PHE A 264 24.80 -14.98 1.92
C PHE A 264 24.98 -16.38 2.53
N ALA A 265 24.05 -17.31 2.30
CA ALA A 265 24.26 -18.72 2.65
C ALA A 265 25.42 -19.33 1.85
N ASP A 266 26.00 -20.41 2.37
CA ASP A 266 27.15 -21.13 1.77
C ASP A 266 26.83 -21.61 0.33
N ASP A 267 25.57 -21.93 0.04
CA ASP A 267 25.04 -22.29 -1.27
C ASP A 267 24.47 -21.08 -2.06
N GLY A 268 24.10 -20.00 -1.36
CA GLY A 268 23.66 -18.72 -1.91
C GLY A 268 24.70 -18.11 -2.85
N GLY A 269 25.99 -18.29 -2.57
CA GLY A 269 27.06 -18.03 -3.53
C GLY A 269 27.46 -16.57 -3.72
N LEU A 270 26.96 -15.64 -2.90
CA LEU A 270 27.69 -14.41 -2.60
C LEU A 270 28.68 -14.69 -1.46
N GLN A 271 29.86 -14.08 -1.54
CA GLN A 271 30.93 -14.29 -0.55
C GLN A 271 30.80 -13.33 0.62
N GLY A 272 31.07 -13.80 1.84
CA GLY A 272 31.03 -12.99 3.05
C GLY A 272 29.78 -13.22 3.88
N GLN A 273 29.77 -12.71 5.11
CA GLN A 273 28.68 -12.95 6.07
C GLN A 273 27.46 -12.05 5.83
N ASN A 274 27.65 -10.91 5.17
CA ASN A 274 26.61 -9.93 4.89
C ASN A 274 26.98 -9.05 3.68
N TYR A 275 26.11 -8.12 3.33
CA TYR A 275 26.26 -7.26 2.16
C TYR A 275 27.49 -6.32 2.23
N MET A 276 27.85 -5.83 3.42
CA MET A 276 29.04 -5.00 3.60
C MET A 276 30.29 -5.85 3.41
N ASP A 277 30.30 -7.03 4.01
CA ASP A 277 31.40 -7.98 3.93
C ASP A 277 31.69 -8.41 2.48
N HIS A 278 30.62 -8.67 1.73
CA HIS A 278 30.68 -8.98 0.31
C HIS A 278 31.30 -7.85 -0.52
N LEU A 279 30.89 -6.61 -0.25
CA LEU A 279 31.44 -5.44 -0.92
C LEU A 279 32.92 -5.22 -0.60
N LYS A 280 33.32 -5.40 0.66
CA LYS A 280 34.75 -5.36 1.04
C LYS A 280 35.56 -6.41 0.29
N ILE A 281 35.05 -7.65 0.17
CA ILE A 281 35.70 -8.72 -0.62
C ILE A 281 35.80 -8.33 -2.10
N MET A 282 34.74 -7.77 -2.69
CA MET A 282 34.73 -7.35 -4.08
C MET A 282 35.74 -6.23 -4.36
N ILE A 283 35.78 -5.20 -3.50
CA ILE A 283 36.72 -4.09 -3.59
C ILE A 283 38.16 -4.58 -3.38
N SER A 284 38.38 -5.41 -2.36
CA SER A 284 39.69 -5.98 -2.04
C SER A 284 40.27 -6.76 -3.21
N LYS A 285 39.49 -7.67 -3.82
CA LYS A 285 39.92 -8.46 -4.98
C LYS A 285 40.23 -7.62 -6.21
N ARG A 286 39.47 -6.54 -6.44
CA ARG A 286 39.60 -5.71 -7.64
C ARG A 286 40.73 -4.71 -7.54
N HIS A 287 40.95 -4.13 -6.36
CA HIS A 287 41.86 -3.01 -6.16
C HIS A 287 43.12 -3.38 -5.36
N GLY A 288 43.22 -4.62 -4.86
CA GLY A 288 44.37 -5.09 -4.09
C GLY A 288 44.49 -4.45 -2.69
N ILE A 289 43.38 -3.91 -2.17
CA ILE A 289 43.32 -3.28 -0.84
C ILE A 289 42.98 -4.37 0.19
N PRO A 290 43.67 -4.47 1.34
CA PRO A 290 43.28 -5.40 2.39
C PRO A 290 41.84 -5.16 2.85
N LYS A 291 41.09 -6.25 3.08
CA LYS A 291 39.67 -6.17 3.45
C LYS A 291 39.44 -5.35 4.72
N ASP A 292 40.32 -5.50 5.71
CA ASP A 292 40.23 -4.83 7.03
C ASP A 292 40.55 -3.32 6.95
N ASP A 293 41.17 -2.88 5.85
CA ASP A 293 41.47 -1.47 5.59
C ASP A 293 40.27 -0.73 4.99
N ILE A 294 39.21 -1.44 4.58
CA ILE A 294 38.00 -0.85 3.99
C ILE A 294 36.97 -0.60 5.11
N PRO A 295 36.70 0.67 5.48
CA PRO A 295 35.79 0.97 6.58
C PRO A 295 34.32 0.72 6.19
N ASP A 296 33.49 0.30 7.14
CA ASP A 296 32.04 0.18 6.92
C ASP A 296 31.39 1.54 6.65
N GLY A 297 31.81 2.57 7.38
CA GLY A 297 31.37 3.94 7.17
C GLY A 297 31.63 4.45 5.73
N PHE A 298 32.71 4.00 5.07
CA PHE A 298 32.97 4.33 3.67
C PHE A 298 31.94 3.73 2.71
N LEU A 299 31.48 2.50 2.97
CA LEU A 299 30.44 1.88 2.15
C LEU A 299 29.06 2.52 2.38
N ALA A 300 28.73 2.84 3.64
CA ALA A 300 27.41 3.32 4.04
C ALA A 300 27.17 4.82 3.79
N LEU A 301 28.21 5.66 3.91
CA LEU A 301 28.07 7.10 3.68
C LEU A 301 27.63 7.41 2.25
N PRO A 302 26.78 8.42 2.05
CA PRO A 302 26.38 8.83 0.71
C PRO A 302 27.56 9.43 -0.07
N GLU A 303 27.43 9.46 -1.38
CA GLU A 303 28.53 9.81 -2.29
C GLU A 303 28.97 11.25 -2.12
N HIS A 304 28.06 12.16 -1.77
CA HIS A 304 28.39 13.56 -1.50
C HIS A 304 29.20 13.78 -0.21
N LEU A 305 29.28 12.78 0.67
CA LEU A 305 30.15 12.75 1.86
C LEU A 305 31.41 11.90 1.65
N GLY A 306 31.62 11.39 0.43
CA GLY A 306 32.79 10.60 0.05
C GLY A 306 32.65 9.09 0.26
N GLY A 307 31.45 8.59 0.55
CA GLY A 307 31.18 7.15 0.61
C GLY A 307 30.60 6.56 -0.68
N LEU A 308 30.14 5.31 -0.63
CA LEU A 308 29.56 4.59 -1.79
C LEU A 308 28.02 4.51 -1.78
N GLY A 309 27.37 4.98 -0.72
CA GLY A 309 25.92 5.10 -0.64
C GLY A 309 25.16 3.78 -0.57
N VAL A 310 25.73 2.72 0.00
CA VAL A 310 25.06 1.42 0.13
C VAL A 310 23.89 1.54 1.10
N THR A 311 22.68 1.21 0.65
CA THR A 311 21.48 1.29 1.48
C THR A 311 21.45 0.19 2.53
N ASN A 312 21.22 0.58 3.78
CA ASN A 312 20.95 -0.36 4.87
C ASN A 312 19.50 -0.88 4.76
N PRO A 313 19.27 -2.20 4.63
CA PRO A 313 17.92 -2.78 4.55
C PRO A 313 17.04 -2.49 5.76
N PHE A 314 17.63 -2.29 6.93
CA PHE A 314 16.90 -2.15 8.19
C PHE A 314 16.66 -0.68 8.57
N GLY A 315 17.49 0.24 8.08
CA GLY A 315 17.46 1.67 8.44
C GLY A 315 16.06 2.30 8.38
N PRO A 316 15.28 2.11 7.29
CA PRO A 316 13.94 2.68 7.17
C PRO A 316 12.94 2.21 8.24
N PHE A 317 13.19 1.07 8.89
CA PHE A 317 12.24 0.41 9.79
C PHE A 317 12.67 0.45 11.26
N LEU A 318 13.97 0.51 11.56
CA LEU A 318 14.48 0.49 12.93
C LEU A 318 13.96 1.64 13.80
N HIS A 319 13.65 2.79 13.19
CA HIS A 319 13.09 3.97 13.86
C HIS A 319 11.58 3.91 14.10
N LEU A 320 10.93 2.88 13.59
CA LEU A 320 9.50 2.66 13.72
C LEU A 320 9.19 1.67 14.85
N CYS A 321 10.19 0.91 15.30
CA CYS A 321 10.10 0.12 16.53
C CYS A 321 9.85 1.06 17.71
N HIS A 322 8.82 0.78 18.51
CA HIS A 322 8.41 1.59 19.67
C HIS A 322 7.81 2.97 19.34
N ALA A 323 7.47 3.23 18.07
CA ALA A 323 6.83 4.48 17.66
C ALA A 323 5.29 4.45 17.80
N SER A 324 4.70 3.29 18.11
CA SER A 324 3.25 3.15 18.25
C SER A 324 2.86 2.99 19.73
N ASP A 325 2.20 4.00 20.28
CA ASP A 325 1.79 3.99 21.70
C ASP A 325 0.72 2.92 22.01
N LYS A 326 -0.09 2.52 21.02
CA LYS A 326 -1.20 1.55 21.17
C LYS A 326 -1.40 0.74 19.89
N GLY A 327 -1.53 -0.58 20.05
CA GLY A 327 -1.82 -1.49 18.94
C GLY A 327 -3.18 -1.21 18.26
N PRO A 328 -3.35 -1.60 16.98
CA PRO A 328 -4.53 -1.29 16.18
C PRO A 328 -5.84 -1.82 16.79
N SER A 329 -5.82 -3.03 17.34
CA SER A 329 -6.97 -3.60 18.05
C SER A 329 -7.38 -2.78 19.27
N ASN A 330 -6.42 -2.31 20.06
CA ASN A 330 -6.68 -1.52 21.26
C ASN A 330 -7.33 -0.17 20.94
N LEU A 331 -6.97 0.45 19.81
CA LEU A 331 -7.63 1.69 19.37
C LEU A 331 -9.12 1.50 19.08
N MET A 332 -9.51 0.34 18.53
CA MET A 332 -10.91 -0.01 18.32
C MET A 332 -11.61 -0.39 19.63
N ASP A 333 -10.93 -1.12 20.51
CA ASP A 333 -11.50 -1.54 21.80
C ASP A 333 -11.73 -0.33 22.73
N ASP A 334 -10.81 0.63 22.74
CA ASP A 334 -10.96 1.93 23.42
C ASP A 334 -12.14 2.72 22.84
N TYR A 335 -12.29 2.73 21.51
CA TYR A 335 -13.40 3.39 20.84
C TYR A 335 -14.74 2.80 21.25
N LEU A 336 -14.88 1.46 21.18
CA LEU A 336 -16.13 0.77 21.52
C LEU A 336 -16.52 1.01 22.98
N SER A 337 -15.54 0.95 23.89
CA SER A 337 -15.76 1.20 25.32
C SER A 337 -16.19 2.64 25.58
N ASN A 338 -15.56 3.62 24.92
CA ASN A 338 -15.91 5.03 25.06
C ASN A 338 -17.27 5.37 24.42
N ASP A 339 -17.63 4.72 23.31
CA ASP A 339 -18.92 4.90 22.62
C ASP A 339 -20.07 4.45 23.53
N GLU A 340 -19.94 3.27 24.15
CA GLU A 340 -20.92 2.76 25.12
C GLU A 340 -20.98 3.62 26.39
N ALA A 341 -19.84 4.07 26.92
CA ALA A 341 -19.80 4.99 28.06
C ALA A 341 -20.51 6.32 27.74
N THR A 342 -20.26 6.88 26.55
CA THR A 342 -20.90 8.12 26.08
C THR A 342 -22.40 7.95 25.95
N TYR A 343 -22.87 6.82 25.39
CA TYR A 343 -24.31 6.51 25.33
C TYR A 343 -24.93 6.48 26.72
N ASN A 344 -24.30 5.78 27.68
CA ASN A 344 -24.81 5.66 29.04
C ASN A 344 -24.84 7.01 29.76
N GLU A 345 -23.79 7.83 29.62
CA GLU A 345 -23.75 9.19 30.19
C GLU A 345 -24.86 10.08 29.62
N LEU A 346 -25.09 10.04 28.31
CA LEU A 346 -26.16 10.81 27.66
C LEU A 346 -27.55 10.32 28.06
N LYS A 347 -27.74 9.01 28.18
CA LYS A 347 -28.97 8.39 28.66
C LYS A 347 -29.26 8.79 30.11
N ASP A 348 -28.27 8.72 30.99
CA ASP A 348 -28.42 9.11 32.39
C ASP A 348 -28.71 10.62 32.53
N SER A 349 -28.01 11.45 31.75
CA SER A 349 -28.26 12.89 31.70
C SER A 349 -29.70 13.19 31.24
N PHE A 350 -30.15 12.55 30.16
CA PHE A 350 -31.51 12.66 29.67
C PHE A 350 -32.52 12.22 30.73
N MET A 351 -32.29 11.06 31.36
CA MET A 351 -33.17 10.48 32.38
C MET A 351 -33.21 11.27 33.70
N ALA A 352 -32.17 12.07 34.00
CA ALA A 352 -32.15 12.99 35.12
C ALA A 352 -32.95 14.29 34.87
N GLU A 353 -33.21 14.66 33.61
CA GLU A 353 -33.98 15.86 33.28
C GLU A 353 -35.47 15.71 33.64
N LYS A 354 -36.13 16.82 33.98
CA LYS A 354 -37.58 16.80 34.27
C LYS A 354 -38.37 16.53 32.98
N PRO A 355 -39.46 15.74 33.02
CA PRO A 355 -40.30 15.47 31.84
C PRO A 355 -40.80 16.73 31.12
N VAL A 356 -41.08 17.81 31.87
CA VAL A 356 -41.48 19.11 31.31
C VAL A 356 -40.39 19.71 30.42
N VAL A 357 -39.12 19.60 30.80
CA VAL A 357 -37.99 20.11 30.02
C VAL A 357 -37.80 19.28 28.75
N ARG A 358 -37.92 17.95 28.85
CA ARG A 358 -37.83 17.05 27.69
C ARG A 358 -38.91 17.36 26.66
N ARG A 359 -40.16 17.53 27.10
CA ARG A 359 -41.27 17.90 26.22
C ARG A 359 -41.06 19.26 25.54
N GLN A 360 -40.61 20.27 26.29
CA GLN A 360 -40.26 21.58 25.71
C GLN A 360 -39.14 21.49 24.66
N ARG A 361 -38.18 20.58 24.85
CA ARG A 361 -37.07 20.36 23.91
C ARG A 361 -37.56 19.67 22.64
N LEU A 362 -38.44 18.67 22.79
CA LEU A 362 -39.13 18.00 21.68
C LEU A 362 -39.94 18.99 20.85
N ASP A 363 -40.77 19.83 21.50
CA ASP A 363 -41.61 20.82 20.81
C ASP A 363 -40.78 21.90 20.07
N ARG A 364 -39.54 22.15 20.49
CA ARG A 364 -38.61 23.05 19.77
C ARG A 364 -37.96 22.41 18.56
N MET A 365 -37.64 21.12 18.64
CA MET A 365 -37.01 20.37 17.54
C MET A 365 -38.03 19.93 16.49
N PHE A 366 -39.25 19.65 16.91
CA PHE A 366 -40.38 19.25 16.08
C PHE A 366 -41.59 20.15 16.38
N PRO A 367 -41.60 21.39 15.83
CA PRO A 367 -42.77 22.27 15.95
C PRO A 367 -44.00 21.57 15.37
N ARG A 368 -45.15 21.77 16.00
CA ARG A 368 -46.42 21.31 15.42
C ARG A 368 -46.81 22.28 14.31
N ASP A 369 -46.97 21.77 13.09
CA ASP A 369 -47.65 22.51 12.03
C ASP A 369 -49.17 22.45 12.29
N GLU A 370 -49.83 23.61 12.30
CA GLU A 370 -51.27 23.71 12.62
C GLU A 370 -52.17 23.11 11.54
N ASP A 371 -51.62 22.81 10.36
CA ASP A 371 -52.36 22.37 9.15
C ASP A 371 -52.27 20.85 8.85
N ASP A 372 -51.49 20.08 9.61
CA ASP A 372 -51.32 18.62 9.42
C ASP A 372 -52.21 17.81 10.39
N GLU A 373 -53.52 17.81 10.15
CA GLU A 373 -54.49 17.02 10.94
C GLU A 373 -54.42 15.49 10.66
N ASP A 374 -53.77 15.07 9.57
CA ASP A 374 -53.80 13.68 9.06
C ASP A 374 -52.54 12.83 9.36
N ASN A 375 -51.49 13.41 9.96
CA ASN A 375 -50.33 12.63 10.39
C ASN A 375 -50.46 12.27 11.87
N ALA A 376 -50.81 11.01 12.14
CA ALA A 376 -50.64 10.42 13.47
C ALA A 376 -49.22 10.73 13.98
N ASP A 377 -49.13 11.10 15.25
CA ASP A 377 -47.97 11.70 15.91
C ASP A 377 -46.72 10.79 15.84
N ASP A 378 -45.98 10.79 14.72
CA ASP A 378 -44.68 10.11 14.54
C ASP A 378 -43.56 10.73 15.40
N ARG A 379 -43.91 11.63 16.33
CA ARG A 379 -42.94 12.20 17.24
C ARG A 379 -42.47 11.13 18.24
N PRO A 380 -41.15 11.08 18.52
CA PRO A 380 -40.61 10.21 19.56
C PRO A 380 -41.28 10.45 20.91
N ASP A 381 -41.42 9.40 21.74
CA ASP A 381 -41.88 9.57 23.12
C ASP A 381 -40.89 10.50 23.87
N PRO A 382 -41.35 11.65 24.42
CA PRO A 382 -40.48 12.57 25.14
C PRO A 382 -39.83 11.99 26.40
N ASN A 383 -40.25 10.82 26.87
CA ASN A 383 -39.69 10.14 28.04
C ASN A 383 -38.79 8.96 27.70
N GLU A 384 -38.76 8.54 26.43
CA GLU A 384 -37.92 7.45 25.98
C GLU A 384 -36.63 8.01 25.39
N PHE A 385 -35.50 7.46 25.83
CA PHE A 385 -34.23 7.70 25.16
C PHE A 385 -34.03 6.63 24.10
N MET A 386 -33.41 6.97 22.97
CA MET A 386 -33.15 6.01 21.91
C MET A 386 -32.43 4.76 22.43
N THR A 387 -32.71 3.62 21.81
CA THR A 387 -32.03 2.38 22.18
C THR A 387 -30.56 2.46 21.80
N PHE A 388 -29.73 1.58 22.39
CA PHE A 388 -28.34 1.50 21.99
C PHE A 388 -28.21 1.00 20.54
N GLU A 389 -29.13 0.15 20.08
CA GLU A 389 -29.20 -0.32 18.69
C GLU A 389 -29.43 0.85 17.73
N ASP A 390 -30.36 1.76 18.05
CA ASP A 390 -30.59 2.98 17.27
C ASP A 390 -29.37 3.90 17.28
N TRP A 391 -28.70 4.05 18.43
CA TRP A 391 -27.47 4.84 18.57
C TRP A 391 -26.37 4.37 17.62
N ILE A 392 -26.16 3.05 17.50
CA ILE A 392 -25.09 2.48 16.68
C ILE A 392 -25.47 2.25 15.22
N SER A 393 -26.76 2.32 14.87
CA SER A 393 -27.30 1.96 13.54
C SER A 393 -26.64 2.68 12.36
N TYR A 394 -26.24 3.95 12.55
CA TYR A 394 -25.57 4.75 11.53
C TYR A 394 -24.14 5.18 11.92
N ARG A 395 -23.50 4.45 12.85
CA ARG A 395 -22.18 4.84 13.40
C ARG A 395 -21.11 5.03 12.32
N GLU A 396 -21.12 4.22 11.28
CA GLU A 396 -20.14 4.29 10.18
C GLU A 396 -20.31 5.53 9.29
N ALA A 397 -21.53 6.08 9.21
CA ALA A 397 -21.83 7.25 8.40
C ALA A 397 -21.74 8.56 9.21
N CYS A 398 -22.17 8.53 10.47
CA CYS A 398 -22.45 9.74 11.25
C CYS A 398 -21.50 9.95 12.43
N HIS A 399 -20.81 8.92 12.93
CA HIS A 399 -20.04 9.04 14.16
C HIS A 399 -18.65 9.63 13.91
N GLY A 400 -18.47 10.90 14.32
CA GLY A 400 -17.22 11.64 14.13
C GLY A 400 -16.02 10.98 14.82
N GLU A 401 -16.23 10.32 15.95
CA GLU A 401 -15.16 9.61 16.68
C GLU A 401 -14.67 8.37 15.94
N LEU A 402 -15.56 7.57 15.35
CA LEU A 402 -15.15 6.47 14.48
C LEU A 402 -14.35 6.99 13.27
N GLY A 403 -14.78 8.11 12.69
CA GLY A 403 -14.03 8.79 11.63
C GLY A 403 -12.63 9.27 12.07
N ARG A 404 -12.47 9.69 13.33
CA ARG A 404 -11.16 10.02 13.92
C ARG A 404 -10.29 8.77 14.10
N VAL A 405 -10.84 7.68 14.63
CA VAL A 405 -10.14 6.40 14.81
C VAL A 405 -9.68 5.85 13.47
N LYS A 406 -10.55 5.80 12.45
CA LYS A 406 -10.18 5.41 11.07
C LYS A 406 -9.05 6.28 10.50
N ARG A 407 -9.02 7.59 10.81
CA ARG A 407 -7.93 8.48 10.37
C ARG A 407 -6.64 8.20 11.11
N THR A 408 -6.71 7.88 12.39
CA THR A 408 -5.55 7.49 13.21
C THR A 408 -4.97 6.16 12.74
N LEU A 409 -5.80 5.15 12.46
CA LEU A 409 -5.36 3.84 11.94
C LEU A 409 -4.63 3.96 10.59
N ARG A 410 -5.16 4.77 9.67
CA ARG A 410 -4.53 5.03 8.36
C ARG A 410 -3.27 5.89 8.42
N ARG A 411 -2.99 6.53 9.55
CA ARG A 411 -1.83 7.40 9.67
C ARG A 411 -0.55 6.57 9.60
N ARG A 412 0.36 6.99 8.73
CA ARG A 412 1.71 6.43 8.65
C ARG A 412 2.44 6.64 9.97
N ILE A 413 3.20 5.63 10.37
CA ILE A 413 4.10 5.76 11.51
C ILE A 413 5.21 6.70 11.08
N ALA A 414 5.35 7.82 11.79
CA ALA A 414 6.39 8.80 11.48
C ALA A 414 7.69 8.38 12.16
N PRO A 415 8.84 8.38 11.46
CA PRO A 415 10.12 8.09 12.08
C PRO A 415 10.46 9.20 13.08
N ALA A 416 10.58 8.86 14.35
CA ALA A 416 11.03 9.76 15.39
C ALA A 416 12.48 9.43 15.77
N LEU A 417 13.41 9.66 14.85
CA LEU A 417 14.83 9.55 15.15
C LEU A 417 15.37 10.88 15.65
N ASN A 418 15.56 10.97 16.95
CA ASN A 418 16.24 12.08 17.60
C ASN A 418 17.73 11.76 17.75
N LEU A 419 18.58 12.71 17.36
CA LEU A 419 20.01 12.64 17.64
C LEU A 419 20.24 13.07 19.09
N ASP A 420 20.97 12.28 19.85
CA ASP A 420 21.39 12.66 21.19
C ASP A 420 22.46 13.79 21.15
N GLU A 421 22.79 14.31 22.33
CA GLU A 421 23.75 15.40 22.45
C GLU A 421 25.18 14.99 22.08
N GLU A 422 25.55 13.72 22.30
CA GLU A 422 26.86 13.18 21.98
C GLU A 422 27.09 13.13 20.46
N ILE A 423 26.16 12.53 19.72
CA ILE A 423 26.19 12.47 18.27
C ILE A 423 26.14 13.87 17.66
N ARG A 424 25.34 14.80 18.22
CA ARG A 424 25.34 16.20 17.78
C ARG A 424 26.70 16.87 17.96
N ASN A 425 27.38 16.61 19.08
CA ASN A 425 28.73 17.12 19.31
C ASN A 425 29.76 16.52 18.34
N VAL A 426 29.62 15.23 18.01
CA VAL A 426 30.48 14.57 17.01
C VAL A 426 30.23 15.15 15.62
N ILE A 427 28.97 15.39 15.23
CA ILE A 427 28.62 16.04 13.96
C ILE A 427 29.23 17.44 13.87
N ALA A 428 29.10 18.26 14.94
CA ALA A 428 29.63 19.61 14.97
C ALA A 428 31.16 19.66 14.85
N LYS A 429 31.87 18.62 15.30
CA LYS A 429 33.34 18.52 15.20
C LYS A 429 33.81 17.85 13.91
N GLY A 430 33.03 16.94 13.35
CA GLY A 430 33.42 16.05 12.27
C GLY A 430 32.88 16.43 10.89
N MET A 431 32.09 17.48 10.76
CA MET A 431 31.55 17.97 9.48
C MET A 431 31.73 19.47 9.31
N ASP A 432 32.02 19.89 8.08
CA ASP A 432 32.19 21.31 7.74
C ASP A 432 30.86 21.95 7.25
N GLY A 433 30.67 23.23 7.61
CA GLY A 433 29.71 24.15 6.97
C GLY A 433 28.21 23.90 7.24
N ASP A 434 27.37 24.25 6.25
CA ASP A 434 25.90 24.24 6.32
C ASP A 434 25.29 22.85 6.62
N LEU A 435 26.02 21.76 6.33
CA LEU A 435 25.57 20.38 6.58
C LEU A 435 25.48 20.05 8.07
N ALA A 436 26.44 20.54 8.87
CA ALA A 436 26.45 20.37 10.32
C ALA A 436 25.47 21.32 11.04
N ALA A 437 24.97 22.36 10.36
CA ALA A 437 24.11 23.37 10.95
C ALA A 437 22.67 22.87 11.22
N TYR A 438 22.20 21.88 10.45
CA TYR A 438 20.82 21.37 10.53
C TYR A 438 20.75 19.84 10.57
N PRO A 439 21.38 19.16 11.55
CA PRO A 439 21.42 17.70 11.60
C PRO A 439 20.04 17.09 11.80
N ASP A 440 19.10 17.82 12.43
CA ASP A 440 17.72 17.37 12.58
C ASP A 440 16.95 17.31 11.24
N SER A 441 17.39 18.04 10.22
CA SER A 441 16.77 18.05 8.88
C SER A 441 17.24 16.89 7.97
N TRP A 442 18.25 16.14 8.40
CA TRP A 442 18.79 15.03 7.62
C TRP A 442 17.75 13.92 7.44
N SER A 443 17.86 13.20 6.31
CA SER A 443 17.09 11.99 6.07
C SER A 443 17.34 10.97 7.21
N PRO A 444 16.32 10.19 7.61
CA PRO A 444 16.49 9.12 8.61
C PRO A 444 17.67 8.19 8.29
N ASP A 445 17.85 7.81 7.03
CA ASP A 445 18.96 6.93 6.60
C ASP A 445 20.33 7.54 6.91
N LEU A 446 20.55 8.82 6.60
CA LEU A 446 21.82 9.50 6.89
C LEU A 446 22.07 9.61 8.41
N LYS A 447 21.03 9.96 9.18
CA LYS A 447 21.14 10.01 10.65
C LYS A 447 21.55 8.64 11.20
N TRP A 448 20.94 7.56 10.71
CA TRP A 448 21.28 6.20 11.13
C TRP A 448 22.70 5.78 10.74
N THR A 449 23.13 6.11 9.52
CA THR A 449 24.50 5.87 9.07
C THR A 449 25.50 6.56 9.99
N VAL A 450 25.25 7.81 10.37
CA VAL A 450 26.14 8.54 11.29
C VAL A 450 26.11 7.92 12.69
N ILE A 451 24.93 7.66 13.26
CA ILE A 451 24.81 6.99 14.57
C ILE A 451 25.62 5.68 14.58
N THR A 452 25.52 4.88 13.52
CA THR A 452 26.13 3.54 13.46
C THR A 452 27.64 3.59 13.21
N HIS A 453 28.14 4.54 12.41
CA HIS A 453 29.51 4.52 11.90
C HIS A 453 30.38 5.69 12.36
N HIS A 454 29.89 6.58 13.23
CA HIS A 454 30.64 7.76 13.64
C HIS A 454 32.00 7.44 14.28
N ASP A 455 32.07 6.44 15.16
CA ASP A 455 33.32 6.05 15.84
C ASP A 455 34.42 5.66 14.83
N GLU A 456 34.09 4.74 13.91
CA GLU A 456 35.02 4.27 12.88
C GLU A 456 35.49 5.41 11.97
N LEU A 457 34.57 6.29 11.58
CA LEU A 457 34.87 7.43 10.71
C LEU A 457 35.78 8.45 11.41
N MET A 458 35.47 8.77 12.67
CA MET A 458 36.27 9.71 13.47
C MET A 458 37.65 9.15 13.78
N GLU A 459 37.78 7.86 14.11
CA GLU A 459 39.06 7.21 14.39
C GLU A 459 39.97 7.19 13.15
N ARG A 460 39.43 6.79 11.99
CA ARG A 460 40.25 6.60 10.78
C ARG A 460 40.52 7.87 10.00
N PHE A 461 39.55 8.79 9.96
CA PHE A 461 39.63 10.00 9.11
C PHE A 461 39.71 11.30 9.91
N GLY A 462 39.44 11.29 11.21
CA GLY A 462 39.35 12.50 12.04
C GLY A 462 38.13 13.37 11.75
N ARG A 463 37.22 12.90 10.89
CA ARG A 463 36.01 13.60 10.43
C ARG A 463 34.97 12.60 9.91
N LEU A 464 33.71 12.99 9.92
CA LEU A 464 32.60 12.19 9.36
C LEU A 464 32.52 12.28 7.83
N GLN A 465 33.04 13.36 7.24
CA GLN A 465 33.13 13.50 5.79
C GLN A 465 34.48 12.97 5.30
N ILE A 466 34.48 11.89 4.51
CA ILE A 466 35.72 11.23 4.08
C ILE A 466 36.53 12.14 3.14
N ALA A 467 35.84 12.86 2.24
CA ALA A 467 36.47 13.74 1.25
C ALA A 467 35.66 15.02 1.03
N GLU A 468 36.34 16.13 0.73
CA GLU A 468 35.68 17.39 0.42
C GLU A 468 34.92 17.28 -0.91
N ARG A 469 33.74 17.91 -0.95
CA ARG A 469 32.82 17.84 -2.08
C ARG A 469 33.44 18.24 -3.42
N ASN A 470 34.40 19.17 -3.40
CA ASN A 470 35.05 19.69 -4.60
C ASN A 470 36.00 18.67 -5.27
N PHE A 471 36.46 17.66 -4.54
CA PHE A 471 37.34 16.61 -5.08
C PHE A 471 36.58 15.34 -5.48
N LEU A 472 35.26 15.31 -5.27
CA LEU A 472 34.44 14.14 -5.57
C LEU A 472 33.91 14.22 -7.01
N PRO A 473 34.05 13.15 -7.82
CA PRO A 473 33.57 13.11 -9.21
C PRO A 473 32.04 12.87 -9.27
N LEU A 474 31.27 13.68 -8.54
CA LEU A 474 29.83 13.49 -8.34
C LEU A 474 29.05 13.50 -9.66
N SER A 475 29.45 14.32 -10.63
CA SER A 475 28.79 14.35 -11.95
C SER A 475 28.96 13.03 -12.72
N VAL A 476 30.13 12.39 -12.59
CA VAL A 476 30.40 11.10 -13.24
C VAL A 476 29.64 9.99 -12.53
N ILE A 477 29.66 9.98 -11.20
CA ILE A 477 28.91 9.02 -10.38
C ILE A 477 27.42 9.10 -10.71
N LYS A 478 26.85 10.31 -10.76
CA LYS A 478 25.45 10.52 -11.11
C LYS A 478 25.12 10.00 -12.52
N MET A 479 25.98 10.28 -13.50
CA MET A 479 25.80 9.78 -14.87
C MET A 479 25.81 8.25 -14.94
N LEU A 480 26.68 7.59 -14.17
CA LEU A 480 26.73 6.13 -14.09
C LEU A 480 25.48 5.55 -13.41
N GLN A 481 24.97 6.21 -12.37
CA GLN A 481 23.76 5.80 -11.66
C GLN A 481 22.46 6.07 -12.44
N GLU A 482 22.47 6.99 -13.40
CA GLU A 482 21.34 7.27 -14.30
C GLU A 482 21.14 6.19 -15.38
N GLN A 483 22.11 5.30 -15.59
CA GLN A 483 21.90 4.12 -16.44
C GLN A 483 20.81 3.23 -15.82
N ARG A 484 19.71 3.05 -16.54
CA ARG A 484 18.56 2.26 -16.06
C ARG A 484 18.95 0.81 -15.84
N VAL A 485 18.82 0.33 -14.61
CA VAL A 485 18.78 -1.10 -14.31
C VAL A 485 17.56 -1.70 -15.03
N SER A 486 17.81 -2.53 -16.04
CA SER A 486 16.73 -3.23 -16.75
C SER A 486 16.27 -4.42 -15.91
N TRP A 487 15.05 -4.33 -15.38
CA TRP A 487 14.43 -5.42 -14.65
C TRP A 487 13.89 -6.48 -15.61
N GLN A 488 14.30 -7.73 -15.43
CA GLN A 488 13.50 -8.88 -15.85
C GLN A 488 12.64 -9.28 -14.65
N MET A 489 11.45 -8.71 -14.54
CA MET A 489 10.46 -9.19 -13.57
C MET A 489 9.94 -10.55 -14.06
N ALA A 490 9.85 -11.54 -13.16
CA ALA A 490 8.93 -12.64 -13.41
C ALA A 490 7.51 -12.10 -13.28
N LEU A 491 6.71 -12.27 -14.33
CA LEU A 491 5.28 -11.98 -14.34
C LEU A 491 4.48 -13.23 -14.02
#